data_AF-A0A7C2S224-F1
#
_entry.id   AF-A0A7C2S224-F1
#
_cell.length_a   1.000
_cell.length_b   1.000
_cell.length_c   1.000
_cell.angle_alpha   90.00
_cell.angle_beta   90.00
_cell.angle_gamma   90.00
#
_symmetry.space_group_name_H-M   'P 1'
#
loop_
_entity.id
_entity.type
_entity.pdbx_description
1 polymer ?
#
loop_
_entity_poly.entity_id
_entity_poly.type
_entity_poly.pdbx_seq_one_letter_code
_entity_poly.pdbx_strand_id
1 'polypeptide(L)'
;RRYEIPGMRVLLFAFGSDLARNAYIPHNYEHDCIVYTGTHDNNTVRGWFETEAPPEEKLRVFRYIGRDASPQEIHWEFIRLAMMSVANLVIIPLQDVLGLGNEARMNRPATADGNWGWKFLLEQLTPAVAQTLAELTEIYGRA
;
A
#
# COMPACT_ATOMS: atom_id res chain seq x y z
N ARG A 1 3.64 2.78 -25.63
CA ARG A 1 4.26 1.50 -25.20
C ARG A 1 4.09 0.50 -26.36
N ARG A 2 5.07 -0.38 -26.68
CA ARG A 2 5.02 -1.27 -27.88
C ARG A 2 4.05 -2.46 -27.75
N TYR A 3 3.81 -2.93 -26.52
CA TYR A 3 3.07 -4.17 -26.27
C TYR A 3 1.85 -4.00 -25.35
N GLU A 4 1.51 -2.76 -24.98
CA GLU A 4 0.32 -2.45 -24.14
C GLU A 4 0.23 -3.29 -22.84
N ILE A 5 1.39 -3.64 -22.27
CA ILE A 5 1.46 -4.33 -20.99
C ILE A 5 1.42 -3.29 -19.87
N PRO A 6 0.47 -3.40 -18.92
CA PRO A 6 0.38 -2.48 -17.79
C PRO A 6 1.67 -2.49 -16.97
N GLY A 7 2.16 -1.29 -16.63
CA GLY A 7 3.26 -1.15 -15.68
C GLY A 7 2.80 -1.27 -14.22
N MET A 8 3.71 -1.63 -13.33
CA MET A 8 3.43 -1.66 -11.89
C MET A 8 3.64 -0.28 -11.25
N ARG A 9 2.86 0.02 -10.21
CA ARG A 9 3.03 1.15 -9.31
C ARG A 9 2.99 0.64 -7.87
N VAL A 10 3.99 1.00 -7.06
CA VAL A 10 4.08 0.60 -5.65
C VAL A 10 4.05 1.86 -4.81
N LEU A 11 2.96 2.10 -4.06
CA LEU A 11 2.75 3.34 -3.31
C LEU A 11 3.81 3.60 -2.24
N LEU A 12 4.40 2.56 -1.66
CA LEU A 12 5.52 2.70 -0.71
C LEU A 12 6.72 3.46 -1.29
N PHE A 13 6.83 3.61 -2.62
CA PHE A 13 7.90 4.36 -3.28
C PHE A 13 7.51 5.79 -3.68
N ALA A 14 6.28 6.21 -3.38
CA ALA A 14 5.69 7.44 -3.89
C ALA A 14 6.15 8.72 -3.17
N PHE A 15 6.58 8.60 -1.92
CA PHE A 15 6.71 9.75 -1.01
C PHE A 15 8.17 10.20 -0.84
N GLY A 16 8.99 10.01 -1.87
CA GLY A 16 10.37 10.53 -1.94
C GLY A 16 10.46 12.06 -2.05
N SER A 17 11.68 12.58 -2.14
CA SER A 17 11.96 14.02 -2.27
C SER A 17 11.42 14.62 -3.58
N ASP A 18 11.15 13.78 -4.58
CA ASP A 18 10.61 14.12 -5.88
C ASP A 18 9.08 13.96 -5.97
N LEU A 19 8.37 13.89 -4.84
CA LEU A 19 6.92 13.60 -4.68
C LEU A 19 6.04 14.03 -5.87
N ALA A 20 6.09 15.30 -6.27
CA ALA A 20 5.21 15.85 -7.32
C ALA A 20 5.46 15.27 -8.72
N ARG A 21 6.65 14.73 -8.98
CA ARG A 21 7.05 14.14 -10.28
C ARG A 21 7.25 12.62 -10.19
N ASN A 22 7.15 12.06 -8.99
CA ASN A 22 7.40 10.65 -8.75
C ASN A 22 6.36 9.81 -9.51
N ALA A 23 6.81 8.80 -10.26
CA ALA A 23 5.91 7.96 -11.06
C ALA A 23 4.96 7.10 -10.21
N TYR A 24 5.29 6.90 -8.92
CA TYR A 24 4.54 6.10 -7.96
C TYR A 24 3.50 6.90 -7.17
N ILE A 25 3.36 8.21 -7.36
CA ILE A 25 2.29 8.99 -6.71
C ILE A 25 0.98 8.95 -7.51
N PRO A 26 -0.21 8.80 -6.88
CA PRO A 26 -1.47 8.57 -7.59
C PRO A 26 -1.85 9.60 -8.66
N HIS A 27 -1.56 10.88 -8.47
CA HIS A 27 -1.90 11.92 -9.46
C HIS A 27 -1.06 11.84 -10.75
N ASN A 28 0.01 11.05 -10.77
CA ASN A 28 0.85 10.80 -11.95
C ASN A 28 0.56 9.44 -12.61
N TYR A 29 -0.48 8.72 -12.17
CA TYR A 29 -0.83 7.44 -12.78
C TYR A 29 -1.53 7.62 -14.12
N GLU A 30 -1.34 6.63 -14.98
CA GLU A 30 -2.11 6.41 -16.20
C GLU A 30 -3.06 5.23 -15.96
N HIS A 31 -4.18 5.15 -16.69
CA HIS A 31 -5.13 4.04 -16.54
C HIS A 31 -4.48 2.65 -16.73
N ASP A 32 -3.58 2.53 -17.70
CA ASP A 32 -2.85 1.30 -18.01
C ASP A 32 -1.73 1.01 -16.98
N CYS A 33 -2.10 0.82 -15.73
CA CYS A 33 -1.20 0.37 -14.68
C CYS A 33 -1.90 -0.49 -13.63
N ILE A 34 -1.07 -1.24 -12.90
CA ILE A 34 -1.46 -2.04 -11.75
C ILE A 34 -0.85 -1.39 -10.53
N VAL A 35 -1.66 -1.02 -9.55
CA VAL A 35 -1.20 -0.40 -8.32
C VAL A 35 -1.18 -1.40 -7.17
N TYR A 36 -0.14 -1.29 -6.36
CA TYR A 36 0.06 -2.01 -5.12
C TYR A 36 0.32 -0.99 -4.00
N THR A 37 -0.17 -1.27 -2.79
CA THR A 37 0.34 -0.55 -1.61
C THR A 37 1.83 -0.87 -1.42
N GLY A 38 2.12 -2.17 -1.32
CA GLY A 38 3.44 -2.80 -1.33
C GLY A 38 3.37 -4.16 -2.03
N THR A 39 4.51 -4.75 -2.35
CA THR A 39 4.61 -6.14 -2.81
C THR A 39 5.07 -7.05 -1.67
N HIS A 40 5.24 -8.35 -1.95
CA HIS A 40 5.79 -9.30 -0.97
C HIS A 40 7.25 -9.01 -0.56
N ASP A 41 8.01 -8.28 -1.37
CA ASP A 41 9.40 -7.87 -1.08
C ASP A 41 9.48 -6.61 -0.21
N ASN A 42 8.38 -5.86 -0.13
CA ASN A 42 8.28 -4.69 0.71
C ASN A 42 7.89 -5.07 2.15
N ASN A 43 8.14 -4.16 3.07
CA ASN A 43 7.49 -4.20 4.36
C ASN A 43 5.98 -3.96 4.23
N THR A 44 5.21 -4.26 5.27
CA THR A 44 3.81 -3.80 5.34
C THR A 44 3.79 -2.27 5.40
N VAL A 45 2.69 -1.63 5.02
CA VAL A 45 2.58 -0.15 5.09
C VAL A 45 2.84 0.34 6.51
N ARG A 46 2.27 -0.33 7.51
CA ARG A 46 2.49 0.00 8.91
C ARG A 46 3.95 -0.24 9.33
N GLY A 47 4.53 -1.38 8.96
CA GLY A 47 5.92 -1.70 9.29
C GLY A 47 6.91 -0.72 8.67
N TRP A 48 6.70 -0.35 7.40
CA TRP A 48 7.43 0.71 6.73
C TRP A 48 7.28 2.05 7.45
N PHE A 49 6.05 2.45 7.78
CA PHE A 49 5.79 3.73 8.44
C PHE A 49 6.40 3.80 9.84
N GLU A 50 6.40 2.71 10.60
CA GLU A 50 6.95 2.65 11.95
C GLU A 50 8.49 2.62 11.94
N THR A 51 9.10 1.89 11.01
CA THR A 51 10.52 1.47 11.14
C THR A 51 11.45 1.86 9.99
N GLU A 52 10.94 2.17 8.80
CA GLU A 52 11.76 2.41 7.60
C GLU A 52 11.65 3.83 7.06
N ALA A 53 10.45 4.42 7.09
CA ALA A 53 10.19 5.75 6.53
C ALA A 53 10.89 6.87 7.34
N PRO A 54 11.73 7.70 6.71
CA PRO A 54 12.30 8.89 7.36
C PRO A 54 11.21 9.90 7.78
N PRO A 55 11.44 10.73 8.82
CA PRO A 55 10.46 11.73 9.27
C PRO A 55 9.95 12.66 8.16
N GLU A 56 10.82 13.10 7.26
CA GLU A 56 10.46 13.96 6.14
C GLU A 56 9.55 13.27 5.10
N GLU A 57 9.67 11.95 4.96
CA GLU A 57 8.81 11.14 4.10
C GLU A 57 7.42 10.98 4.72
N LYS A 58 7.35 10.73 6.04
CA LYS A 58 6.08 10.72 6.78
C LYS A 58 5.36 12.07 6.68
N LEU A 59 6.09 13.18 6.79
CA LEU A 59 5.51 14.53 6.61
C LEU A 59 4.96 14.74 5.19
N ARG A 60 5.61 14.16 4.16
CA ARG A 60 5.09 14.22 2.79
C ARG A 60 3.82 13.40 2.62
N VAL A 61 3.73 12.23 3.25
CA VAL A 61 2.49 11.44 3.31
C VAL A 61 1.36 12.28 3.90
N PHE A 62 1.55 12.87 5.09
CA PHE A 62 0.51 13.67 5.77
C PHE A 62 0.04 14.86 4.94
N ARG A 63 0.99 15.59 4.33
CA ARG A 63 0.66 16.70 3.43
C ARG A 63 -0.12 16.24 2.20
N TYR A 64 0.20 15.06 1.66
CA TYR A 64 -0.47 14.53 0.49
C TYR A 64 -1.90 14.06 0.80
N ILE A 65 -2.11 13.40 1.93
CA ILE A 65 -3.45 12.95 2.37
C ILE A 65 -4.26 14.07 3.04
N GLY A 66 -3.63 15.19 3.38
CA GLY A 66 -4.27 16.37 3.98
C GLY A 66 -4.53 16.29 5.49
N ARG A 67 -3.95 15.30 6.18
CA ARG A 67 -4.09 15.11 7.63
C ARG A 67 -2.93 14.28 8.21
N ASP A 68 -2.77 14.36 9.52
CA ASP A 68 -1.92 13.43 10.26
C ASP A 68 -2.66 12.07 10.41
N ALA A 69 -1.89 10.99 10.44
CA ALA A 69 -2.39 9.64 10.65
C ALA A 69 -1.48 8.86 11.61
N SER A 70 -2.08 8.10 12.51
CA SER A 70 -1.36 7.19 13.39
C SER A 70 -0.86 5.95 12.62
N PRO A 71 0.11 5.20 13.18
CA PRO A 71 0.52 3.91 12.61
C PRO A 71 -0.62 2.90 12.44
N GLN A 72 -1.67 3.00 13.26
CA GLN A 72 -2.85 2.12 13.19
C GLN A 72 -3.83 2.53 12.08
N GLU A 73 -3.70 3.74 11.52
CA GLU A 73 -4.60 4.26 10.48
C GLU A 73 -3.93 4.28 9.10
N ILE A 74 -2.60 4.39 9.06
CA ILE A 74 -1.88 4.71 7.82
C ILE A 74 -2.06 3.64 6.72
N HIS A 75 -2.23 2.38 7.08
CA HIS A 75 -2.47 1.31 6.11
C HIS A 75 -3.79 1.52 5.36
N TRP A 76 -4.86 1.94 6.03
CA TRP A 76 -6.14 2.26 5.38
C TRP A 76 -6.04 3.51 4.48
N GLU A 77 -5.20 4.49 4.84
CA GLU A 77 -4.94 5.64 3.98
C GLU A 77 -4.24 5.22 2.68
N PHE A 78 -3.26 4.32 2.75
CA PHE A 78 -2.61 3.76 1.55
C PHE A 78 -3.57 2.94 0.69
N ILE A 79 -4.42 2.11 1.31
CA ILE A 79 -5.46 1.36 0.62
C ILE A 79 -6.44 2.31 -0.08
N ARG A 80 -6.89 3.36 0.61
CA ARG A 80 -7.78 4.39 0.05
C ARG A 80 -7.14 5.09 -1.15
N LEU A 81 -5.86 5.48 -1.06
CA LEU A 81 -5.13 6.08 -2.18
C LEU A 81 -5.01 5.14 -3.38
N ALA A 82 -4.74 3.84 -3.14
CA ALA A 82 -4.67 2.85 -4.21
C ALA A 82 -6.04 2.69 -4.90
N MET A 83 -7.11 2.51 -4.11
CA MET A 83 -8.48 2.38 -4.59
C MET A 83 -8.97 3.62 -5.34
N MET A 84 -8.65 4.83 -4.86
CA MET A 84 -9.03 6.10 -5.50
C MET A 84 -8.30 6.35 -6.84
N SER A 85 -7.17 5.69 -7.07
CA SER A 85 -6.34 5.96 -8.24
C SER A 85 -7.02 5.59 -9.56
N VAL A 86 -6.49 6.08 -10.68
CA VAL A 86 -7.00 5.76 -12.03
C VAL A 86 -6.57 4.38 -12.54
N ALA A 87 -5.78 3.62 -11.78
CA ALA A 87 -5.26 2.31 -12.18
C ALA A 87 -6.38 1.31 -12.49
N ASN A 88 -6.22 0.53 -13.56
CA ASN A 88 -7.18 -0.51 -13.96
C ASN A 88 -7.27 -1.65 -12.93
N LEU A 89 -6.19 -1.95 -12.22
CA LEU A 89 -6.14 -3.01 -11.21
C LEU A 89 -5.44 -2.53 -9.94
N VAL A 90 -6.05 -2.82 -8.79
CA VAL A 90 -5.51 -2.56 -7.46
C VAL A 90 -5.28 -3.90 -6.78
N ILE A 91 -4.06 -4.11 -6.27
CA ILE A 91 -3.71 -5.32 -5.51
C ILE A 91 -3.19 -4.89 -4.15
N ILE A 92 -3.76 -5.48 -3.10
CA ILE A 92 -3.45 -5.11 -1.72
C ILE A 92 -2.99 -6.38 -0.98
N PRO A 93 -1.78 -6.41 -0.39
CA PRO A 93 -1.36 -7.48 0.49
C PRO A 93 -2.33 -7.63 1.67
N LEU A 94 -2.66 -8.86 2.03
CA LEU A 94 -3.57 -9.12 3.15
C LEU A 94 -3.03 -8.56 4.48
N GLN A 95 -1.70 -8.48 4.64
CA GLN A 95 -1.06 -7.84 5.78
C GLN A 95 -1.47 -6.37 5.96
N ASP A 96 -1.62 -5.63 4.85
CA ASP A 96 -2.03 -4.23 4.88
C ASP A 96 -3.53 -4.12 5.17
N VAL A 97 -4.36 -5.02 4.64
CA VAL A 97 -5.79 -5.10 4.99
C VAL A 97 -5.98 -5.36 6.49
N LEU A 98 -5.11 -6.18 7.08
CA LEU A 98 -5.12 -6.53 8.51
C LEU A 98 -4.39 -5.50 9.40
N GLY A 99 -3.74 -4.48 8.84
CA GLY A 99 -3.03 -3.46 9.61
C GLY A 99 -1.83 -3.98 10.42
N LEU A 100 -1.18 -5.03 9.93
CA LEU A 100 -0.06 -5.70 10.62
C LEU A 100 1.26 -4.95 10.44
N GLY A 101 2.16 -5.06 11.40
CA GLY A 101 3.47 -4.41 11.40
C GLY A 101 4.56 -5.21 10.70
N ASN A 102 5.81 -4.86 11.01
CA ASN A 102 7.02 -5.44 10.42
C ASN A 102 7.17 -6.96 10.68
N GLU A 103 6.52 -7.49 11.72
CA GLU A 103 6.44 -8.93 12.03
C GLU A 103 5.72 -9.74 10.95
N ALA A 104 4.90 -9.10 10.12
CA ALA A 104 4.13 -9.74 9.06
C ALA A 104 4.79 -9.65 7.67
N ARG A 105 5.99 -9.07 7.56
CA ARG A 105 6.72 -8.95 6.30
C ARG A 105 6.95 -10.33 5.67
N MET A 106 6.59 -10.49 4.40
CA MET A 106 6.69 -11.77 3.70
C MET A 106 8.13 -12.11 3.30
N ASN A 107 8.85 -11.16 2.69
CA ASN A 107 10.22 -11.36 2.25
C ASN A 107 11.09 -10.12 2.53
N ARG A 108 12.34 -10.36 2.91
CA ARG A 108 13.42 -9.38 2.94
C ARG A 108 14.43 -9.77 1.85
N PRO A 109 14.46 -9.06 0.72
CA PRO A 109 15.42 -9.33 -0.34
C PRO A 109 16.86 -9.37 0.19
N ALA A 110 17.67 -10.25 -0.40
CA ALA A 110 19.07 -10.50 -0.01
C ALA A 110 19.28 -11.11 1.40
N THR A 111 18.24 -11.70 2.00
CA THR A 111 18.37 -12.53 3.22
C THR A 111 18.04 -13.99 2.92
N ALA A 112 18.79 -14.92 3.51
CA ALA A 112 18.63 -16.36 3.26
C ALA A 112 17.50 -16.99 4.10
N ASP A 113 17.29 -16.48 5.32
CA ASP A 113 16.42 -17.09 6.32
C ASP A 113 15.31 -16.15 6.79
N GLY A 114 14.23 -16.71 7.34
CA GLY A 114 13.14 -15.94 7.97
C GLY A 114 12.11 -15.34 7.00
N ASN A 115 12.10 -15.78 5.74
CA ASN A 115 11.17 -15.33 4.70
C ASN A 115 10.08 -16.39 4.43
N TRP A 116 9.00 -15.99 3.76
CA TRP A 116 7.94 -16.86 3.24
C TRP A 116 7.13 -17.64 4.29
N GLY A 117 7.34 -17.34 5.57
CA GLY A 117 6.69 -18.04 6.69
C GLY A 117 5.43 -17.37 7.21
N TRP A 118 5.08 -16.18 6.72
CA TRP A 118 3.91 -15.46 7.20
C TRP A 118 2.61 -16.21 6.87
N LYS A 119 1.75 -16.30 7.88
CA LYS A 119 0.43 -16.93 7.81
C LYS A 119 -0.55 -16.08 8.61
N PHE A 120 -1.82 -16.20 8.29
CA PHE A 120 -2.90 -15.58 9.04
C PHE A 120 -3.86 -16.66 9.56
N LEU A 121 -4.60 -16.29 10.60
CA LEU A 121 -5.72 -17.05 11.14
C LEU A 121 -7.02 -16.52 10.54
N LEU A 122 -7.97 -17.41 10.23
CA LEU A 122 -9.24 -17.00 9.60
C LEU A 122 -10.02 -16.01 10.47
N GLU A 123 -9.87 -16.09 11.78
CA GLU A 123 -10.48 -15.22 12.78
C GLU A 123 -10.01 -13.76 12.66
N GLN A 124 -8.87 -13.52 12.00
CA GLN A 124 -8.40 -12.16 11.71
C GLN A 124 -9.22 -11.50 10.60
N LEU A 125 -9.90 -12.28 9.75
CA LEU A 125 -10.82 -11.79 8.72
C LEU A 125 -12.17 -11.43 9.34
N THR A 126 -12.15 -10.45 10.24
CA THR A 126 -13.35 -10.02 10.96
C THR A 126 -14.37 -9.34 10.02
N PRO A 127 -15.68 -9.34 10.37
CA PRO A 127 -16.68 -8.61 9.61
C PRO A 127 -16.35 -7.12 9.45
N ALA A 128 -15.72 -6.49 10.45
CA ALA A 128 -15.33 -5.08 10.39
C ALA A 128 -14.26 -4.81 9.31
N VAL A 129 -13.26 -5.69 9.20
CA VAL A 129 -12.23 -5.60 8.16
C VAL A 129 -12.84 -5.79 6.78
N ALA A 130 -13.69 -6.82 6.62
CA ALA A 130 -14.37 -7.10 5.37
C ALA A 130 -15.28 -5.94 4.95
N GLN A 131 -16.04 -5.37 5.88
CA GLN A 131 -16.92 -4.24 5.64
C GLN A 131 -16.12 -3.00 5.22
N THR A 132 -15.03 -2.67 5.91
CA THR A 132 -14.21 -1.50 5.56
C THR A 132 -13.62 -1.64 4.15
N LEU A 133 -13.13 -2.84 3.81
CA LEU A 133 -12.60 -3.11 2.47
C LEU A 133 -13.69 -3.06 1.39
N ALA A 134 -14.88 -3.60 1.68
CA ALA A 134 -16.03 -3.54 0.78
C ALA A 134 -16.48 -2.09 0.53
N GLU A 135 -16.59 -1.28 1.59
CA GLU A 135 -16.94 0.14 1.49
C GLU A 135 -15.95 0.90 0.59
N LEU A 136 -14.64 0.71 0.75
CA LEU A 136 -13.65 1.34 -0.13
C LEU A 136 -13.76 0.84 -1.57
N THR A 137 -14.03 -0.45 -1.76
CA THR A 137 -14.20 -1.05 -3.09
C THR A 137 -15.42 -0.45 -3.80
N GLU A 138 -16.55 -0.29 -3.10
CA GLU A 138 -17.77 0.32 -3.63
C GLU A 138 -17.61 1.82 -3.91
N ILE A 139 -17.09 2.59 -2.95
CA ILE A 139 -16.93 4.06 -3.05
C ILE A 139 -16.10 4.43 -4.28
N TYR A 140 -15.07 3.65 -4.61
CA TYR A 140 -14.17 3.93 -5.73
C TYR A 140 -14.52 3.15 -7.02
N GLY A 141 -15.69 2.50 -7.07
CA GLY A 141 -16.21 1.87 -8.29
C GLY A 141 -15.40 0.65 -8.74
N ARG A 142 -14.99 -0.21 -7.79
CA ARG A 142 -14.16 -1.41 -8.02
C ARG A 142 -14.85 -2.72 -7.61
N ALA A 143 -16.17 -2.69 -7.39
CA ALA A 143 -17.01 -3.83 -7.02
C ALA A 143 -17.48 -4.62 -8.24
#